data_AF-A0A1G2ZFH5-F1
#
_entry.id   AF-A0A1G2ZFH5-F1
#
_cell.length_a   1.000
_cell.length_b   1.000
_cell.length_c   1.000
_cell.angle_alpha   90.00
_cell.angle_beta   90.00
_cell.angle_gamma   90.00
#
_symmetry.space_group_name_H-M   'P 1'
#
loop_
_entity.id
_entity.type
_entity.pdbx_description
1 polymer ?
#
loop_
_entity_poly.entity_id
_entity_poly.type
_entity_poly.pdbx_seq_one_letter_code
_entity_poly.pdbx_strand_id
1 'polypeptide(L)'
;MSRSKVFYLTGIVVVLLFALAIWVIWRWWLAQQSTTYKQPVEKTQRVRETHQSKTIAAVDSSKIYDNTETPLSATNTQTGKHSKIPTKPMPLEWLMSSQNDDGSWGDNNSTVLSGNRYDKVGATALALLSFSGRGYTHLSEDKIDGKKIGDVVKKAIDWLISNQSGDGSVGSPHSIDFGLNHSIAALALSEVYGITNESQYKDAAQKATTFLQTIQNRDGGWGSEGRELSYPNLQTTGWTIMALKSAQICGLDIGDSFKKAESYVADKLKDHWEPLPAAMYIFVKREKNKDLEDTMDYLIRNPPSQSQQDYLYWYFGSIALFQYDGPDGNYWKKWNKPFKETVMEKLYNDDLHYGSPNNRTEQVVNASLLTLSLEIYYRYDIIFHPKD
;
A
#
# COMPACT_ATOMS: atom_id res chain seq x y z
N MET A 1 50.58 -64.94 -12.58
CA MET A 1 49.65 -63.79 -12.45
C MET A 1 50.34 -62.73 -11.59
N SER A 2 50.70 -61.57 -12.13
CA SER A 2 51.69 -60.66 -11.53
C SER A 2 51.18 -59.95 -10.27
N ARG A 3 52.05 -59.83 -9.25
CA ARG A 3 51.79 -59.15 -7.96
C ARG A 3 51.26 -57.72 -8.10
N SER A 4 51.48 -57.05 -9.24
CA SER A 4 50.98 -55.69 -9.53
C SER A 4 49.46 -55.59 -9.68
N LYS A 5 48.77 -56.63 -10.17
CA LYS A 5 47.30 -56.61 -10.30
C LYS A 5 46.58 -56.76 -8.95
N VAL A 6 47.22 -57.39 -7.97
CA VAL A 6 46.67 -57.60 -6.62
C VAL A 6 46.65 -56.28 -5.84
N PHE A 7 47.70 -55.44 -5.95
CA PHE A 7 47.75 -54.12 -5.30
C PHE A 7 46.76 -53.11 -5.90
N TYR A 8 46.49 -53.19 -7.21
CA TYR A 8 45.51 -52.31 -7.85
C TYR A 8 44.07 -52.69 -7.47
N LEU A 9 43.76 -53.98 -7.37
CA LEU A 9 42.46 -54.44 -6.88
C LEU A 9 42.24 -54.09 -5.40
N THR A 10 43.25 -54.23 -4.53
CA THR A 10 43.10 -53.87 -3.12
C THR A 10 42.90 -52.37 -2.93
N GLY A 11 43.57 -51.51 -3.70
CA GLY A 11 43.34 -50.06 -3.67
C GLY A 11 41.92 -49.65 -4.05
N ILE A 12 41.37 -50.24 -5.12
CA ILE A 12 39.99 -49.98 -5.57
C ILE A 12 38.96 -50.45 -4.53
N VAL A 13 39.19 -51.62 -3.91
CA VAL A 13 38.31 -52.15 -2.86
C VAL A 13 38.32 -51.23 -1.63
N VAL A 14 39.47 -50.67 -1.24
CA VAL A 14 39.55 -49.72 -0.12
C VAL A 14 38.81 -48.42 -0.43
N VAL A 15 38.94 -47.87 -1.64
CA VAL A 15 38.22 -46.65 -2.04
C VAL A 15 36.70 -46.88 -2.09
N LEU A 16 36.25 -48.04 -2.57
CA LEU A 16 34.83 -48.40 -2.59
C LEU A 16 34.27 -48.62 -1.18
N LEU A 17 35.06 -49.19 -0.26
CA LEU A 17 34.66 -49.32 1.15
C LEU A 17 34.56 -47.97 1.86
N PHE A 18 35.46 -47.03 1.56
CA PHE A 18 35.36 -45.64 2.06
C PHE A 18 34.15 -44.91 1.50
N ALA A 19 33.87 -45.04 0.20
CA ALA A 19 32.69 -44.44 -0.43
C ALA A 19 31.39 -45.03 0.14
N LEU A 20 31.35 -46.35 0.38
CA LEU A 20 30.21 -47.01 1.02
C LEU A 20 30.04 -46.54 2.48
N ALA A 21 31.13 -46.39 3.23
CA ALA A 21 31.08 -45.87 4.60
C ALA A 21 30.56 -44.42 4.64
N ILE A 22 31.03 -43.55 3.74
CA ILE A 22 30.52 -42.17 3.61
C ILE A 22 29.04 -42.17 3.22
N TRP A 23 28.62 -43.03 2.28
CA TRP A 23 27.22 -43.15 1.88
C TRP A 23 26.33 -43.69 3.01
N VAL A 24 26.81 -44.64 3.80
CA VAL A 24 26.10 -45.17 4.99
C VAL A 24 26.02 -44.10 6.09
N ILE A 25 27.08 -43.33 6.34
CA ILE A 25 27.07 -42.22 7.30
C ILE A 25 26.13 -41.11 6.82
N TRP A 26 26.15 -40.76 5.54
CA TRP A 26 25.23 -39.78 4.95
C TRP A 26 23.77 -40.26 4.99
N ARG A 27 23.50 -41.54 4.70
CA ARG A 27 22.17 -42.14 4.86
C ARG A 27 21.73 -42.23 6.31
N TRP A 28 22.63 -42.51 7.24
CA TRP A 28 22.35 -42.54 8.67
C TRP A 28 22.09 -41.12 9.19
N TRP A 29 22.80 -40.11 8.69
CA TRP A 29 22.54 -38.70 8.98
C TRP A 29 21.21 -38.20 8.41
N LEU A 30 20.85 -38.58 7.17
CA LEU A 30 19.51 -38.36 6.62
C LEU A 30 18.42 -39.11 7.40
N ALA A 31 18.71 -40.34 7.86
CA ALA A 31 17.81 -41.10 8.70
C ALA A 31 17.61 -40.41 10.07
N GLN A 32 18.67 -39.85 10.66
CA GLN A 32 18.59 -39.06 11.89
C GLN A 32 17.75 -37.79 11.72
N GLN A 33 17.84 -37.10 10.58
CA GLN A 33 16.94 -35.98 10.28
C GLN A 33 15.48 -36.42 10.07
N SER A 34 15.26 -37.65 9.58
CA SER A 34 13.91 -38.19 9.36
C SER A 34 13.23 -38.73 10.62
N THR A 35 13.96 -38.91 11.73
CA THR A 35 13.45 -39.48 12.99
C THR A 35 13.14 -38.45 14.08
N THR A 36 13.36 -37.15 13.85
CA THR A 36 12.91 -36.07 14.76
C THR A 36 11.64 -35.36 14.29
N TYR A 37 10.96 -35.85 13.25
CA TYR A 37 9.68 -35.29 12.82
C TYR A 37 8.71 -36.37 12.30
N LYS A 38 8.19 -37.17 13.21
CA LYS A 38 7.00 -38.02 12.97
C LYS A 38 6.04 -37.99 14.16
N GLN A 39 5.16 -36.98 14.15
CA GLN A 39 3.83 -36.95 14.78
C GLN A 39 2.92 -36.05 13.91
N PRO A 40 1.58 -36.23 13.91
CA PRO A 40 0.84 -36.65 12.73
C PRO A 40 0.12 -35.52 11.99
N VAL A 41 0.13 -35.61 10.66
CA VAL A 41 -0.42 -34.63 9.70
C VAL A 41 -1.93 -34.40 9.86
N GLU A 42 -2.67 -35.24 10.59
CA GLU A 42 -4.11 -35.03 10.84
C GLU A 42 -4.45 -34.17 12.07
N LYS A 43 -3.50 -33.92 12.99
CA LYS A 43 -3.74 -32.99 14.12
C LYS A 43 -3.34 -31.56 13.78
N THR A 44 -2.42 -31.35 12.84
CA THR A 44 -1.97 -30.00 12.45
C THR A 44 -3.00 -29.26 11.60
N GLN A 45 -3.86 -29.97 10.88
CA GLN A 45 -4.99 -29.38 10.15
C GLN A 45 -6.10 -28.96 11.13
N ARG A 46 -6.42 -29.81 12.12
CA ARG A 46 -7.39 -29.48 13.18
C ARG A 46 -6.89 -28.43 14.17
N VAL A 47 -5.57 -28.33 14.41
CA VAL A 47 -4.92 -27.28 15.23
C VAL A 47 -4.75 -25.97 14.44
N ARG A 48 -4.54 -26.00 13.12
CA ARG A 48 -4.64 -24.79 12.27
C ARG A 48 -6.08 -24.27 12.22
N GLU A 49 -7.07 -25.16 12.15
CA GLU A 49 -8.50 -24.78 12.24
C GLU A 49 -8.88 -24.25 13.63
N THR A 50 -8.33 -24.79 14.73
CA THR A 50 -8.62 -24.29 16.09
C THR A 50 -7.75 -23.10 16.55
N HIS A 51 -6.60 -22.82 15.94
CA HIS A 51 -5.83 -21.58 16.16
C HIS A 51 -6.24 -20.45 15.20
N GLN A 52 -6.67 -20.74 13.97
CA GLN A 52 -7.41 -19.73 13.17
C GLN A 52 -8.71 -19.32 13.85
N SER A 53 -9.38 -20.24 14.57
CA SER A 53 -10.58 -19.91 15.33
C SER A 53 -10.34 -19.23 16.70
N LYS A 54 -9.07 -19.03 17.13
CA LYS A 54 -8.78 -18.45 18.46
C LYS A 54 -7.72 -17.33 18.48
N THR A 55 -7.18 -16.91 17.34
CA THR A 55 -6.29 -15.72 17.26
C THR A 55 -6.65 -14.74 16.14
N ILE A 56 -7.80 -14.91 15.51
CA ILE A 56 -8.49 -13.81 14.85
C ILE A 56 -9.90 -13.91 15.39
N ALA A 57 -10.28 -13.01 16.31
CA ALA A 57 -11.69 -12.68 16.42
C ALA A 57 -12.04 -12.12 15.05
N ALA A 58 -12.53 -12.99 14.16
CA ALA A 58 -13.23 -12.58 12.98
C ALA A 58 -14.29 -11.62 13.49
N VAL A 59 -14.13 -10.34 13.19
CA VAL A 59 -15.27 -9.44 13.19
C VAL A 59 -16.24 -10.14 12.24
N ASP A 60 -17.33 -10.61 12.81
CA ASP A 60 -18.43 -11.27 12.11
C ASP A 60 -18.82 -10.38 10.92
N SER A 61 -18.33 -10.73 9.73
CA SER A 61 -18.50 -9.92 8.52
C SER A 61 -19.96 -9.87 8.09
N SER A 62 -20.82 -10.73 8.65
CA SER A 62 -22.27 -10.67 8.47
C SER A 62 -22.94 -9.55 9.30
N LYS A 63 -22.24 -8.95 10.28
CA LYS A 63 -22.71 -7.78 11.04
C LYS A 63 -22.14 -6.45 10.55
N ILE A 64 -21.16 -6.46 9.64
CA ILE A 64 -20.62 -5.24 9.01
C ILE A 64 -21.61 -4.66 7.97
N TYR A 65 -22.48 -5.50 7.40
CA TYR A 65 -23.46 -5.09 6.38
C TYR A 65 -24.77 -4.49 6.92
N ASP A 66 -24.92 -4.30 8.24
CA ASP A 66 -26.12 -3.64 8.81
C ASP A 66 -25.94 -2.13 9.07
N ASN A 67 -24.74 -1.59 8.82
CA ASN A 67 -24.54 -0.14 8.77
C ASN A 67 -24.58 0.35 7.32
N THR A 68 -25.78 0.73 6.91
CA THR A 68 -26.16 1.32 5.62
C THR A 68 -25.57 2.72 5.38
N GLU A 69 -24.28 2.95 5.66
CA GLU A 69 -23.59 4.10 5.07
C GLU A 69 -23.15 3.72 3.66
N THR A 70 -24.09 3.86 2.73
CA THR A 70 -23.87 3.89 1.28
C THR A 70 -22.58 4.68 0.98
N PRO A 71 -21.73 4.23 0.02
CA PRO A 71 -20.73 5.11 -0.57
C PRO A 71 -21.37 6.46 -0.88
N LEU A 72 -20.61 7.56 -0.85
CA LEU A 72 -21.07 8.85 -1.38
C LEU A 72 -21.36 8.68 -2.89
N SER A 73 -22.52 8.10 -3.19
CA SER A 73 -23.11 7.91 -4.49
C SER A 73 -24.05 9.07 -4.71
N ALA A 74 -24.04 9.64 -5.90
CA ALA A 74 -24.96 10.68 -6.34
C ALA A 74 -26.44 10.22 -6.43
N THR A 75 -26.85 9.18 -5.71
CA THR A 75 -28.21 8.66 -5.69
C THR A 75 -28.93 9.07 -4.42
N ASN A 76 -29.78 10.09 -4.59
CA ASN A 76 -30.93 10.47 -3.77
C ASN A 76 -31.35 9.45 -2.70
N THR A 77 -31.05 9.75 -1.44
CA THR A 77 -31.92 9.37 -0.32
C THR A 77 -32.04 10.52 0.65
N GLN A 78 -33.27 11.05 0.72
CA GLN A 78 -33.69 12.15 1.56
C GLN A 78 -33.65 11.75 3.05
N THR A 79 -32.88 12.47 3.85
CA THR A 79 -33.23 12.80 5.24
C THR A 79 -32.81 14.24 5.51
N GLY A 80 -33.76 15.06 5.96
CA GLY A 80 -33.70 16.52 5.88
C GLY A 80 -32.51 17.17 6.60
N LYS A 81 -31.64 17.81 5.82
CA LYS A 81 -30.91 19.05 6.15
C LYS A 81 -30.15 19.65 4.97
N HIS A 82 -29.95 18.90 3.87
CA HIS A 82 -29.33 19.40 2.64
C HIS A 82 -30.23 19.06 1.43
N SER A 83 -31.04 20.01 0.98
CA SER A 83 -31.84 19.89 -0.26
C SER A 83 -31.07 20.36 -1.51
N LYS A 84 -29.75 20.51 -1.41
CA LYS A 84 -28.90 20.99 -2.50
C LYS A 84 -28.23 19.79 -3.16
N ILE A 85 -28.40 19.64 -4.47
CA ILE A 85 -27.55 18.78 -5.29
C ILE A 85 -26.14 19.43 -5.27
N PRO A 86 -25.05 18.66 -5.08
CA PRO A 86 -23.70 19.21 -5.22
C PRO A 86 -23.56 19.95 -6.55
N THR A 87 -23.00 21.15 -6.53
CA THR A 87 -22.78 21.95 -7.76
C THR A 87 -21.57 21.45 -8.55
N LYS A 88 -20.69 20.67 -7.92
CA LYS A 88 -19.49 20.05 -8.50
C LYS A 88 -19.59 18.52 -8.49
N PRO A 89 -19.00 17.82 -9.48
CA PRO A 89 -18.88 16.37 -9.46
C PRO A 89 -18.05 15.90 -8.27
N MET A 90 -18.31 14.67 -7.81
CA MET A 90 -17.49 14.05 -6.78
C MET A 90 -16.02 13.97 -7.25
N PRO A 91 -15.03 14.00 -6.33
CA PRO A 91 -13.61 13.99 -6.69
C PRO A 91 -13.20 12.91 -7.71
N LEU A 92 -13.75 11.68 -7.59
CA LEU A 92 -13.45 10.59 -8.52
C LEU A 92 -14.06 10.80 -9.93
N GLU A 93 -15.27 11.34 -10.01
CA GLU A 93 -15.93 11.69 -11.28
C GLU A 93 -15.13 12.81 -11.99
N TRP A 94 -14.65 13.79 -11.22
CA TRP A 94 -13.76 14.82 -11.72
C TRP A 94 -12.43 14.24 -12.23
N LEU A 95 -11.81 13.30 -11.50
CA LEU A 95 -10.61 12.61 -11.97
C LEU A 95 -10.86 11.88 -13.29
N MET A 96 -11.99 11.20 -13.44
CA MET A 96 -12.32 10.47 -14.67
C MET A 96 -12.41 11.35 -15.92
N SER A 97 -13.01 12.53 -15.79
CA SER A 97 -13.08 13.54 -16.86
C SER A 97 -11.75 14.24 -17.11
N SER A 98 -10.84 14.20 -16.13
CA SER A 98 -9.54 14.87 -16.16
C SER A 98 -8.36 13.98 -16.57
N GLN A 99 -8.59 12.78 -17.10
CA GLN A 99 -7.51 11.94 -17.65
C GLN A 99 -7.02 12.47 -19.01
N ASN A 100 -5.72 12.36 -19.28
CA ASN A 100 -5.15 12.63 -20.60
C ASN A 100 -5.42 11.48 -21.58
N ASP A 101 -5.28 11.75 -22.88
CA ASP A 101 -5.52 10.75 -23.94
C ASP A 101 -4.61 9.52 -23.82
N ASP A 102 -3.37 9.73 -23.36
CA ASP A 102 -2.32 8.72 -23.12
C ASP A 102 -2.56 7.88 -21.84
N GLY A 103 -3.59 8.19 -21.04
CA GLY A 103 -3.92 7.50 -19.81
C GLY A 103 -3.37 8.13 -18.53
N SER A 104 -2.47 9.10 -18.64
CA SER A 104 -1.88 9.80 -17.51
C SER A 104 -2.81 10.85 -16.90
N TRP A 105 -2.46 11.35 -15.71
CA TRP A 105 -3.04 12.55 -15.13
C TRP A 105 -1.98 13.62 -14.84
N GLY A 106 -2.44 14.86 -14.73
CA GLY A 106 -1.59 16.03 -14.54
C GLY A 106 -1.10 16.61 -15.87
N ASP A 107 -0.24 17.60 -15.74
CA ASP A 107 0.46 18.25 -16.85
C ASP A 107 1.96 17.95 -16.76
N ASN A 108 2.78 18.63 -17.56
CA ASN A 108 4.24 18.50 -17.48
C ASN A 108 4.84 19.42 -16.38
N ASN A 109 4.00 20.13 -15.62
CA ASN A 109 4.43 20.80 -14.41
C ASN A 109 4.37 19.80 -13.25
N SER A 110 5.15 20.10 -12.21
CA SER A 110 5.03 19.45 -10.92
C SER A 110 4.34 20.38 -9.92
N THR A 111 3.72 19.83 -8.89
CA THR A 111 3.30 20.61 -7.72
C THR A 111 4.23 20.36 -6.54
N VAL A 112 4.25 21.26 -5.56
CA VAL A 112 4.96 21.08 -4.29
C VAL A 112 3.95 21.10 -3.17
N LEU A 113 3.83 20.00 -2.43
CA LEU A 113 3.00 19.89 -1.24
C LEU A 113 3.87 19.54 -0.04
N SER A 114 3.78 20.37 1.02
CA SER A 114 4.55 20.21 2.25
C SER A 114 6.05 19.98 1.98
N GLY A 115 6.61 20.79 1.06
CA GLY A 115 8.03 20.77 0.69
C GLY A 115 8.47 19.65 -0.25
N ASN A 116 7.55 18.81 -0.74
CA ASN A 116 7.88 17.68 -1.61
C ASN A 116 7.20 17.81 -2.98
N ARG A 117 7.94 17.47 -4.04
CA ARG A 117 7.50 17.60 -5.42
C ARG A 117 6.78 16.36 -5.92
N TYR A 118 5.56 16.57 -6.41
CA TYR A 118 4.76 15.56 -7.09
C TYR A 118 4.77 15.85 -8.58
N ASP A 119 5.22 14.89 -9.37
CA ASP A 119 5.26 14.97 -10.83
C ASP A 119 4.11 14.19 -11.48
N LYS A 120 4.15 14.07 -12.81
CA LYS A 120 3.13 13.38 -13.59
C LYS A 120 3.02 11.88 -13.25
N VAL A 121 4.12 11.24 -12.84
CA VAL A 121 4.12 9.82 -12.39
C VAL A 121 3.39 9.72 -11.06
N GLY A 122 3.75 10.56 -10.08
CA GLY A 122 3.08 10.58 -8.78
C GLY A 122 1.59 10.91 -8.90
N ALA A 123 1.24 11.89 -9.73
CA ALA A 123 -0.15 12.29 -9.97
C ALA A 123 -0.97 11.17 -10.64
N THR A 124 -0.41 10.51 -11.66
CA THR A 124 -1.07 9.37 -12.34
C THR A 124 -1.26 8.19 -11.39
N ALA A 125 -0.25 7.89 -10.57
CA ALA A 125 -0.32 6.81 -9.60
C ALA A 125 -1.36 7.09 -8.49
N LEU A 126 -1.41 8.30 -7.93
CA LEU A 126 -2.45 8.69 -6.97
C LEU A 126 -3.86 8.61 -7.54
N ALA A 127 -4.06 9.07 -8.79
CA ALA A 127 -5.35 8.98 -9.46
C ALA A 127 -5.77 7.51 -9.64
N LEU A 128 -4.85 6.64 -10.08
CA LEU A 128 -5.11 5.20 -10.21
C LEU A 128 -5.45 4.53 -8.86
N LEU A 129 -4.78 4.95 -7.78
CA LEU A 129 -5.08 4.48 -6.42
C LEU A 129 -6.49 4.85 -5.96
N SER A 130 -7.06 5.97 -6.43
CA SER A 130 -8.45 6.35 -6.15
C SER A 130 -9.46 5.43 -6.86
N PHE A 131 -9.19 5.00 -8.09
CA PHE A 131 -10.06 4.01 -8.76
C PHE A 131 -9.95 2.64 -8.10
N SER A 132 -8.72 2.21 -7.82
CA SER A 132 -8.44 0.91 -7.17
C SER A 132 -9.04 0.83 -5.77
N GLY A 133 -9.09 1.96 -5.04
CA GLY A 133 -9.68 2.03 -3.69
C GLY A 133 -11.18 1.75 -3.64
N ARG A 134 -11.91 1.99 -4.73
CA ARG A 134 -13.31 1.59 -4.91
C ARG A 134 -13.50 0.19 -5.47
N GLY A 135 -12.42 -0.52 -5.75
CA GLY A 135 -12.46 -1.84 -6.37
C GLY A 135 -12.57 -1.85 -7.88
N TYR A 136 -12.39 -0.70 -8.53
CA TYR A 136 -12.42 -0.65 -9.98
C TYR A 136 -11.13 -1.25 -10.56
N THR A 137 -11.31 -2.08 -11.57
CA THR A 137 -10.22 -2.73 -12.30
C THR A 137 -10.34 -2.41 -13.78
N HIS A 138 -9.36 -2.83 -14.58
CA HIS A 138 -9.43 -2.71 -16.04
C HIS A 138 -10.59 -3.49 -16.68
N LEU A 139 -11.25 -4.38 -15.92
CA LEU A 139 -12.42 -5.16 -16.35
C LEU A 139 -13.75 -4.49 -15.97
N SER A 140 -13.74 -3.39 -15.22
CA SER A 140 -14.97 -2.72 -14.79
C SER A 140 -15.78 -2.18 -15.98
N GLU A 141 -17.04 -2.61 -16.07
CA GLU A 141 -17.99 -2.21 -17.13
C GLU A 141 -18.77 -0.93 -16.80
N ASP A 142 -18.70 -0.46 -15.55
CA ASP A 142 -19.30 0.77 -15.08
C ASP A 142 -18.93 1.97 -15.97
N LYS A 143 -19.88 2.89 -16.13
CA LYS A 143 -19.70 4.09 -16.95
C LYS A 143 -20.03 5.34 -16.17
N ILE A 144 -19.22 6.38 -16.35
CA ILE A 144 -19.49 7.74 -15.92
C ILE A 144 -19.42 8.62 -17.18
N ASP A 145 -20.49 9.36 -17.46
CA ASP A 145 -20.64 10.18 -18.67
C ASP A 145 -20.31 9.43 -19.97
N GLY A 146 -20.73 8.16 -20.05
CA GLY A 146 -20.53 7.30 -21.22
C GLY A 146 -19.12 6.72 -21.39
N LYS A 147 -18.13 7.20 -20.62
CA LYS A 147 -16.77 6.63 -20.59
C LYS A 147 -16.75 5.43 -19.65
N LYS A 148 -16.13 4.32 -20.07
CA LYS A 148 -16.01 3.09 -19.26
C LYS A 148 -14.87 3.21 -18.26
N ILE A 149 -15.12 2.88 -16.99
CA ILE A 149 -14.12 2.97 -15.92
C ILE A 149 -12.97 1.99 -16.18
N GLY A 150 -13.26 0.78 -16.67
CA GLY A 150 -12.23 -0.19 -17.03
C GLY A 150 -11.20 0.35 -18.04
N ASP A 151 -11.65 1.13 -19.03
CA ASP A 151 -10.73 1.73 -20.02
C ASP A 151 -9.86 2.83 -19.39
N VAL A 152 -10.40 3.60 -18.46
CA VAL A 152 -9.67 4.62 -17.68
C VAL A 152 -8.56 3.95 -16.88
N VAL A 153 -8.91 2.90 -16.12
CA VAL A 153 -7.97 2.14 -15.28
C VAL A 153 -6.92 1.46 -16.14
N LYS A 154 -7.33 0.80 -17.23
CA LYS A 154 -6.41 0.10 -18.13
C LYS A 154 -5.35 1.05 -18.69
N LYS A 155 -5.76 2.19 -19.25
CA LYS A 155 -4.83 3.17 -19.82
C LYS A 155 -3.83 3.70 -18.79
N ALA A 156 -4.27 3.90 -17.55
CA ALA A 156 -3.41 4.34 -16.46
C ALA A 156 -2.34 3.31 -16.09
N ILE A 157 -2.74 2.04 -15.99
CA ILE A 157 -1.84 0.91 -15.73
C ILE A 157 -0.82 0.78 -16.86
N ASP A 158 -1.29 0.75 -18.11
CA ASP A 158 -0.44 0.67 -19.30
C ASP A 158 0.58 1.83 -19.32
N TRP A 159 0.14 3.05 -19.01
CA TRP A 159 1.02 4.22 -18.95
C TRP A 159 2.09 4.11 -17.86
N LEU A 160 1.73 3.72 -16.63
CA LEU A 160 2.71 3.53 -15.55
C LEU A 160 3.74 2.45 -15.89
N ILE A 161 3.30 1.31 -16.43
CA ILE A 161 4.19 0.22 -16.85
C ILE A 161 5.12 0.69 -17.99
N SER A 162 4.62 1.49 -18.93
CA SER A 162 5.46 2.05 -20.00
C SER A 162 6.54 3.03 -19.50
N ASN A 163 6.36 3.58 -18.29
CA ASN A 163 7.34 4.43 -17.61
C ASN A 163 8.22 3.66 -16.61
N GLN A 164 8.11 2.33 -16.55
CA GLN A 164 8.97 1.49 -15.73
C GLN A 164 10.26 1.11 -16.49
N SER A 165 11.40 1.37 -15.87
CA SER A 165 12.72 1.00 -16.36
C SER A 165 13.04 -0.47 -16.07
N GLY A 166 14.06 -1.01 -16.75
CA GLY A 166 14.48 -2.41 -16.57
C GLY A 166 14.95 -2.77 -15.16
N ASP A 167 15.38 -1.78 -14.37
CA ASP A 167 15.74 -1.91 -12.95
C ASP A 167 14.53 -1.89 -12.00
N GLY A 168 13.32 -1.69 -12.54
CA GLY A 168 12.07 -1.63 -11.80
C GLY A 168 11.65 -0.24 -11.34
N SER A 169 12.54 0.74 -11.47
CA SER A 169 12.27 2.13 -11.15
C SER A 169 11.21 2.72 -12.09
N VAL A 170 10.30 3.56 -11.59
CA VAL A 170 9.15 4.09 -12.37
C VAL A 170 9.24 5.60 -12.41
N GLY A 171 9.34 6.16 -13.62
CA GLY A 171 9.65 7.57 -13.86
C GLY A 171 11.13 7.82 -14.15
N SER A 172 11.54 9.09 -14.19
CA SER A 172 12.93 9.48 -14.47
C SER A 172 13.75 9.58 -13.18
N PRO A 173 14.85 8.81 -13.01
CA PRO A 173 15.74 8.91 -11.84
C PRO A 173 16.45 10.27 -11.68
N HIS A 174 16.33 11.15 -12.67
CA HIS A 174 16.85 12.51 -12.64
C HIS A 174 15.80 13.54 -12.22
N SER A 175 14.54 13.13 -12.05
CA SER A 175 13.48 14.01 -11.53
C SER A 175 13.76 14.36 -10.06
N ILE A 176 13.43 15.59 -9.70
CA ILE A 176 13.42 16.02 -8.29
C ILE A 176 12.35 15.20 -7.55
N ASP A 177 12.67 14.74 -6.34
CA ASP A 177 11.82 13.88 -5.52
C ASP A 177 11.38 12.58 -6.24
N PHE A 178 12.25 12.04 -7.10
CA PHE A 178 12.01 10.79 -7.81
C PHE A 178 11.58 9.64 -6.88
N GLY A 179 12.26 9.45 -5.74
CA GLY A 179 11.96 8.40 -4.78
C GLY A 179 10.54 8.47 -4.24
N LEU A 180 10.01 9.68 -4.01
CA LEU A 180 8.62 9.89 -3.60
C LEU A 180 7.66 9.41 -4.70
N ASN A 181 7.82 9.92 -5.91
CA ASN A 181 6.91 9.64 -7.02
C ASN A 181 6.97 8.15 -7.42
N HIS A 182 8.16 7.55 -7.40
CA HIS A 182 8.33 6.11 -7.57
C HIS A 182 7.63 5.30 -6.48
N SER A 183 7.70 5.71 -5.20
CA SER A 183 7.03 5.01 -4.10
C SER A 183 5.52 4.95 -4.28
N ILE A 184 4.91 6.05 -4.72
CA ILE A 184 3.47 6.12 -5.01
C ILE A 184 3.14 5.20 -6.20
N ALA A 185 3.97 5.19 -7.25
CA ALA A 185 3.78 4.29 -8.39
C ALA A 185 3.91 2.80 -8.00
N ALA A 186 4.88 2.46 -7.16
CA ALA A 186 5.05 1.11 -6.63
C ALA A 186 3.85 0.66 -5.80
N LEU A 187 3.27 1.55 -4.99
CA LEU A 187 2.03 1.31 -4.27
C LEU A 187 0.87 1.02 -5.24
N ALA A 188 0.69 1.86 -6.28
CA ALA A 188 -0.35 1.67 -7.29
C ALA A 188 -0.23 0.33 -8.04
N LEU A 189 0.98 -0.01 -8.51
CA LEU A 189 1.21 -1.29 -9.19
C LEU A 189 0.97 -2.49 -8.27
N SER A 190 1.35 -2.38 -6.99
CA SER A 190 1.12 -3.43 -5.99
C SER A 190 -0.37 -3.65 -5.73
N GLU A 191 -1.17 -2.58 -5.62
CA GLU A 191 -2.62 -2.69 -5.43
C GLU A 191 -3.33 -3.20 -6.70
N VAL A 192 -2.90 -2.77 -7.89
CA VAL A 192 -3.41 -3.30 -9.16
C VAL A 192 -3.20 -4.81 -9.24
N TYR A 193 -2.00 -5.29 -8.93
CA TYR A 193 -1.75 -6.73 -8.87
C TYR A 193 -2.58 -7.39 -7.76
N GLY A 194 -2.67 -6.79 -6.57
CA GLY A 194 -3.45 -7.32 -5.46
C GLY A 194 -4.91 -7.56 -5.79
N ILE A 195 -5.55 -6.60 -6.45
CA ILE A 195 -6.99 -6.66 -6.73
C ILE A 195 -7.34 -7.49 -7.97
N THR A 196 -6.43 -7.59 -8.94
CA THR A 196 -6.67 -8.37 -10.18
C THR A 196 -6.15 -9.80 -10.07
N ASN A 197 -5.11 -10.03 -9.26
CA ASN A 197 -4.34 -11.26 -9.18
C ASN A 197 -3.80 -11.74 -10.55
N GLU A 198 -3.62 -10.82 -11.49
CA GLU A 198 -3.19 -11.17 -12.85
C GLU A 198 -1.67 -11.21 -12.97
N SER A 199 -1.17 -12.31 -13.56
CA SER A 199 0.26 -12.54 -13.74
C SER A 199 0.98 -11.45 -14.53
N GLN A 200 0.29 -10.76 -15.45
CA GLN A 200 0.86 -9.68 -16.26
C GLN A 200 1.28 -8.46 -15.43
N TYR A 201 0.61 -8.20 -14.30
CA TYR A 201 0.93 -7.06 -13.43
C TYR A 201 1.89 -7.42 -12.29
N LYS A 202 2.03 -8.72 -11.98
CA LYS A 202 2.90 -9.22 -10.91
C LYS A 202 4.36 -8.82 -11.10
N ASP A 203 4.89 -8.98 -12.31
CA ASP A 203 6.30 -8.67 -12.61
C ASP A 203 6.59 -7.18 -12.46
N ALA A 204 5.70 -6.32 -12.97
CA ALA A 204 5.84 -4.88 -12.83
C ALA A 204 5.78 -4.43 -11.36
N ALA A 205 4.83 -4.97 -10.59
CA ALA A 205 4.72 -4.68 -9.16
C ALA A 205 5.96 -5.16 -8.39
N GLN A 206 6.39 -6.41 -8.59
CA GLN A 206 7.56 -6.97 -7.92
C GLN A 206 8.83 -6.17 -8.23
N LYS A 207 9.05 -5.78 -9.49
CA LYS A 207 10.21 -4.96 -9.88
C LYS A 207 10.23 -3.61 -9.18
N ALA A 208 9.08 -2.93 -9.11
CA ALA A 208 8.97 -1.65 -8.40
C ALA A 208 9.24 -1.83 -6.90
N THR A 209 8.67 -2.86 -6.29
CA THR A 209 8.94 -3.22 -4.88
C THR A 209 10.42 -3.54 -4.65
N THR A 210 11.05 -4.30 -5.54
CA THR A 210 12.47 -4.65 -5.44
C THR A 210 13.35 -3.40 -5.56
N PHE A 211 13.04 -2.46 -6.45
CA PHE A 211 13.80 -1.21 -6.55
C PHE A 211 13.79 -0.44 -5.21
N LEU A 212 12.63 -0.31 -4.55
CA LEU A 212 12.53 0.32 -3.23
C LEU A 212 13.45 -0.33 -2.18
N GLN A 213 13.66 -1.64 -2.23
CA GLN A 213 14.58 -2.33 -1.32
C GLN A 213 16.05 -1.94 -1.59
N THR A 214 16.41 -1.70 -2.85
CA THR A 214 17.79 -1.35 -3.24
C THR A 214 18.19 0.06 -2.80
N ILE A 215 17.22 0.98 -2.70
CA ILE A 215 17.45 2.37 -2.33
C ILE A 215 17.16 2.66 -0.85
N GLN A 216 16.88 1.64 -0.04
CA GLN A 216 16.64 1.82 1.39
C GLN A 216 17.94 2.22 2.11
N ASN A 217 17.88 3.27 2.90
CA ASN A 217 19.03 3.76 3.65
C ASN A 217 19.40 2.85 4.82
N ARG A 218 20.63 3.03 5.33
CA ARG A 218 21.15 2.27 6.48
C ARG A 218 20.36 2.52 7.77
N ASP A 219 19.77 3.70 7.92
CA ASP A 219 18.93 4.05 9.06
C ASP A 219 17.52 3.47 8.98
N GLY A 220 17.15 2.84 7.86
CA GLY A 220 15.85 2.23 7.63
C GLY A 220 14.86 3.09 6.85
N GLY A 221 15.15 4.38 6.63
CA GLY A 221 14.30 5.31 5.88
C GLY A 221 14.59 5.33 4.37
N TRP A 222 13.85 6.18 3.66
CA TRP A 222 14.02 6.44 2.22
C TRP A 222 14.10 7.93 1.96
N GLY A 223 15.07 8.35 1.14
CA GLY A 223 15.24 9.74 0.74
C GLY A 223 14.54 10.07 -0.57
N SER A 224 14.20 11.34 -0.74
CA SER A 224 13.35 11.78 -1.84
C SER A 224 14.04 11.67 -3.21
N GLU A 225 15.38 11.69 -3.28
CA GLU A 225 16.10 11.51 -4.54
C GLU A 225 16.06 10.07 -5.09
N GLY A 226 15.66 9.08 -4.28
CA GLY A 226 15.61 7.68 -4.72
C GLY A 226 16.98 7.11 -5.10
N ARG A 227 18.01 7.49 -4.33
CA ARG A 227 19.40 7.03 -4.52
C ARG A 227 19.90 6.35 -3.25
N GLU A 228 20.74 5.34 -3.43
CA GLU A 228 21.47 4.71 -2.34
C GLU A 228 22.28 5.80 -1.61
N LEU A 229 21.96 6.08 -0.34
CA LEU A 229 22.60 7.09 0.54
C LEU A 229 22.06 8.55 0.46
N SER A 230 20.76 8.73 0.19
CA SER A 230 20.11 10.04 0.34
C SER A 230 19.66 10.29 1.79
N TYR A 231 19.59 11.54 2.26
CA TYR A 231 19.00 11.84 3.57
C TYR A 231 17.53 11.38 3.59
N PRO A 232 17.08 10.62 4.61
CA PRO A 232 15.73 10.13 4.66
C PRO A 232 14.72 11.29 4.72
N ASN A 233 13.65 11.17 3.95
CA ASN A 233 12.56 12.13 3.89
C ASN A 233 11.31 11.46 4.45
N LEU A 234 10.60 12.13 5.37
CA LEU A 234 9.43 11.56 6.04
C LEU A 234 8.33 11.16 5.05
N GLN A 235 7.97 12.03 4.11
CA GLN A 235 6.94 11.73 3.11
C GLN A 235 7.35 10.56 2.23
N THR A 236 8.58 10.56 1.71
CA THR A 236 9.07 9.47 0.85
C THR A 236 9.07 8.13 1.61
N THR A 237 9.55 8.15 2.85
CA THR A 237 9.54 6.96 3.72
C THR A 237 8.12 6.47 3.98
N GLY A 238 7.17 7.37 4.23
CA GLY A 238 5.78 7.02 4.46
C GLY A 238 5.09 6.37 3.27
N TRP A 239 5.22 6.97 2.08
CA TRP A 239 4.72 6.38 0.85
C TRP A 239 5.41 5.05 0.52
N THR A 240 6.72 4.93 0.79
CA THR A 240 7.46 3.66 0.63
C THR A 240 6.91 2.58 1.56
N ILE A 241 6.70 2.88 2.84
CA ILE A 241 6.15 1.93 3.80
C ILE A 241 4.76 1.47 3.38
N MET A 242 3.91 2.36 2.87
CA MET A 242 2.61 1.97 2.32
C MET A 242 2.75 1.07 1.10
N ALA A 243 3.66 1.38 0.17
CA ALA A 243 3.94 0.55 -1.00
C ALA A 243 4.39 -0.87 -0.60
N LEU A 244 5.37 -0.96 0.30
CA LEU A 244 5.88 -2.24 0.82
C LEU A 244 4.81 -2.98 1.61
N LYS A 245 3.94 -2.28 2.36
CA LYS A 245 2.83 -2.89 3.08
C LYS A 245 1.83 -3.52 2.12
N SER A 246 1.44 -2.79 1.08
CA SER A 246 0.55 -3.31 0.03
C SER A 246 1.18 -4.51 -0.67
N ALA A 247 2.44 -4.39 -1.10
CA ALA A 247 3.22 -5.46 -1.70
C ALA A 247 3.26 -6.73 -0.82
N GLN A 248 3.55 -6.59 0.48
CA GLN A 248 3.54 -7.69 1.44
C GLN A 248 2.18 -8.39 1.50
N ILE A 249 1.07 -7.64 1.55
CA ILE A 249 -0.27 -8.24 1.62
C ILE A 249 -0.59 -8.99 0.31
N CYS A 250 -0.18 -8.44 -0.83
CA CYS A 250 -0.34 -9.09 -2.14
C CYS A 250 0.60 -10.29 -2.36
N GLY A 251 1.44 -10.64 -1.37
CA GLY A 251 2.38 -11.76 -1.46
C GLY A 251 3.61 -11.48 -2.35
N LEU A 252 3.95 -10.21 -2.56
CA LEU A 252 5.22 -9.80 -3.17
C LEU A 252 6.34 -9.83 -2.13
N ASP A 253 7.56 -10.08 -2.59
CA ASP A 253 8.73 -10.10 -1.72
C ASP A 253 9.16 -8.66 -1.38
N ILE A 254 9.25 -8.38 -0.08
CA ILE A 254 9.71 -7.10 0.48
C ILE A 254 11.07 -7.21 1.20
N GLY A 255 11.67 -8.41 1.21
CA GLY A 255 12.88 -8.71 1.95
C GLY A 255 12.80 -8.32 3.43
N ASP A 256 13.90 -7.80 3.97
CA ASP A 256 14.01 -7.34 5.36
C ASP A 256 13.63 -5.86 5.56
N SER A 257 12.97 -5.21 4.59
CA SER A 257 12.80 -3.75 4.63
C SER A 257 12.04 -3.24 5.84
N PHE A 258 11.03 -3.95 6.32
CA PHE A 258 10.31 -3.57 7.55
C PHE A 258 11.17 -3.71 8.79
N LYS A 259 11.92 -4.81 8.91
CA LYS A 259 12.87 -5.02 10.02
C LYS A 259 13.91 -3.89 10.09
N LYS A 260 14.40 -3.44 8.94
CA LYS A 260 15.32 -2.30 8.86
C LYS A 260 14.67 -0.97 9.27
N ALA A 261 13.38 -0.78 8.98
CA ALA A 261 12.64 0.45 9.26
C ALA A 261 12.15 0.58 10.72
N GLU A 262 12.15 -0.49 11.53
CA GLU A 262 11.59 -0.49 12.89
C GLU A 262 12.17 0.62 13.78
N SER A 263 13.50 0.77 13.81
CA SER A 263 14.15 1.80 14.62
C SER A 263 13.87 3.20 14.09
N TYR A 264 13.81 3.38 12.77
CA TYR A 264 13.50 4.66 12.15
C TYR A 264 12.10 5.15 12.54
N VAL A 265 11.08 4.31 12.34
CA VAL A 265 9.68 4.73 12.60
C VAL A 265 9.42 4.95 14.09
N ALA A 266 10.07 4.18 14.97
CA ALA A 266 9.98 4.38 16.41
C ALA A 266 10.65 5.68 16.85
N ASP A 267 11.75 6.08 16.21
CA ASP A 267 12.38 7.37 16.48
C ASP A 267 11.48 8.54 16.04
N LYS A 268 10.90 8.47 14.83
CA LYS A 268 10.04 9.54 14.29
C LYS A 268 8.70 9.69 15.00
N LEU A 269 8.18 8.63 15.62
CA LEU A 269 6.95 8.70 16.41
C LEU A 269 7.08 9.58 17.67
N LYS A 270 8.30 9.82 18.16
CA LYS A 270 8.54 10.70 19.31
C LYS A 270 8.14 12.16 19.04
N ASP A 271 8.03 12.54 17.78
CA ASP A 271 7.50 13.84 17.38
C ASP A 271 5.96 13.75 17.29
N HIS A 272 5.30 13.80 18.47
CA HIS A 272 3.89 13.43 18.74
C HIS A 272 2.77 14.27 18.07
N TRP A 273 3.04 14.96 16.97
CA TRP A 273 2.12 15.93 16.36
C TRP A 273 1.90 15.72 14.86
N GLU A 274 2.58 14.76 14.23
CA GLU A 274 2.36 14.44 12.82
C GLU A 274 1.63 13.10 12.62
N PRO A 275 0.60 13.04 11.75
CA PRO A 275 -0.11 11.79 11.49
C PRO A 275 0.74 10.76 10.73
N LEU A 276 1.70 11.22 9.94
CA LEU A 276 2.51 10.37 9.06
C LEU A 276 3.42 9.41 9.84
N PRO A 277 4.23 9.86 10.83
CA PRO A 277 4.95 8.96 11.73
C PRO A 277 4.08 7.90 12.41
N ALA A 278 2.88 8.27 12.87
CA ALA A 278 1.94 7.32 13.47
C ALA A 278 1.48 6.25 12.48
N ALA A 279 1.10 6.64 11.26
CA ALA A 279 0.72 5.69 10.21
C ALA A 279 1.86 4.72 9.86
N MET A 280 3.09 5.23 9.69
CA MET A 280 4.28 4.42 9.45
C MET A 280 4.53 3.41 10.58
N TYR A 281 4.47 3.90 11.82
CA TYR A 281 4.67 3.07 13.01
C TYR A 281 3.66 1.92 13.08
N ILE A 282 2.36 2.21 12.86
CA ILE A 282 1.31 1.18 12.89
C ILE A 282 1.57 0.13 11.81
N PHE A 283 1.93 0.51 10.59
CA PHE A 283 2.16 -0.46 9.51
C PHE A 283 3.36 -1.38 9.74
N VAL A 284 4.45 -0.85 10.29
CA VAL A 284 5.69 -1.59 10.54
C VAL A 284 5.62 -2.40 11.84
N LYS A 285 5.25 -1.77 12.97
CA LYS A 285 5.37 -2.36 14.31
C LYS A 285 4.08 -2.97 14.86
N ARG A 286 2.91 -2.46 14.47
CA ARG A 286 1.58 -2.96 14.87
C ARG A 286 1.37 -3.09 16.40
N GLU A 287 2.04 -2.28 17.19
CA GLU A 287 1.89 -2.25 18.66
C GLU A 287 1.39 -0.89 19.14
N LYS A 288 0.73 -0.86 20.30
CA LYS A 288 0.33 0.39 20.95
C LYS A 288 1.35 0.80 21.98
N ASN A 289 1.65 2.09 22.06
CA ASN A 289 2.51 2.68 23.07
C ASN A 289 2.03 4.10 23.40
N LYS A 290 2.66 4.72 24.39
CA LYS A 290 2.29 6.06 24.87
C LYS A 290 2.44 7.14 23.79
N ASP A 291 3.49 7.08 22.99
CA ASP A 291 3.78 8.06 21.93
C ASP A 291 2.71 8.02 20.84
N LEU A 292 2.23 6.83 20.49
CA LEU A 292 1.16 6.61 19.52
C LEU A 292 -0.18 7.11 20.09
N GLU A 293 -0.48 6.77 21.35
CA GLU A 293 -1.66 7.27 22.06
C GLU A 293 -1.70 8.81 22.10
N ASP A 294 -0.58 9.44 22.46
CA ASP A 294 -0.45 10.91 22.49
C ASP A 294 -0.67 11.54 21.11
N THR A 295 -0.15 10.89 20.07
CA THR A 295 -0.38 11.34 18.69
C THR A 295 -1.86 11.22 18.32
N MET A 296 -2.56 10.13 18.68
CA MET A 296 -3.99 9.98 18.39
C MET A 296 -4.82 11.03 19.14
N ASP A 297 -4.47 11.29 20.39
CA ASP A 297 -5.05 12.35 21.22
C ASP A 297 -4.86 13.73 20.60
N TYR A 298 -3.69 14.02 20.02
CA TYR A 298 -3.42 15.25 19.30
C TYR A 298 -4.30 15.36 18.04
N LEU A 299 -4.39 14.30 17.22
CA LEU A 299 -5.15 14.34 15.96
C LEU A 299 -6.65 14.60 16.19
N ILE A 300 -7.28 13.96 17.20
CA ILE A 300 -8.70 14.20 17.49
C ILE A 300 -8.98 15.59 18.08
N ARG A 301 -7.97 16.28 18.60
CA ARG A 301 -8.08 17.68 19.05
C ARG A 301 -7.86 18.67 17.90
N ASN A 302 -7.27 18.22 16.80
CA ASN A 302 -6.99 19.02 15.61
C ASN A 302 -7.62 18.37 14.35
N PRO A 303 -8.93 18.06 14.35
CA PRO A 303 -9.55 17.44 13.19
C PRO A 303 -9.57 18.39 11.98
N PRO A 304 -9.83 17.87 10.78
CA PRO A 304 -10.08 18.69 9.59
C PRO A 304 -11.08 19.81 9.88
N SER A 305 -10.77 21.02 9.39
CA SER A 305 -11.54 22.22 9.69
C SER A 305 -11.79 23.05 8.42
N GLN A 306 -12.75 23.98 8.51
CA GLN A 306 -13.11 24.84 7.38
C GLN A 306 -11.99 25.80 6.95
N SER A 307 -11.15 26.24 7.88
CA SER A 307 -10.13 27.26 7.63
C SER A 307 -8.85 26.73 6.96
N GLN A 308 -8.65 25.41 6.90
CA GLN A 308 -7.44 24.81 6.37
C GLN A 308 -7.77 23.61 5.49
N GLN A 309 -7.39 23.65 4.21
CA GLN A 309 -7.44 22.51 3.28
C GLN A 309 -6.04 21.90 3.16
N ASP A 310 -5.73 20.96 4.05
CA ASP A 310 -4.50 20.16 4.00
C ASP A 310 -4.85 18.70 3.72
N TYR A 311 -4.95 18.36 2.44
CA TYR A 311 -5.39 17.04 1.99
C TYR A 311 -4.41 15.94 2.39
N LEU A 312 -3.11 16.25 2.52
CA LEU A 312 -2.10 15.27 2.93
C LEU A 312 -2.23 14.96 4.42
N TYR A 313 -2.41 15.99 5.25
CA TYR A 313 -2.73 15.84 6.67
C TYR A 313 -4.03 15.06 6.87
N TRP A 314 -5.08 15.37 6.10
CA TRP A 314 -6.36 14.66 6.18
C TRP A 314 -6.23 13.19 5.82
N TYR A 315 -5.46 12.88 4.78
CA TYR A 315 -5.23 11.51 4.33
C TYR A 315 -4.49 10.68 5.38
N PHE A 316 -3.33 11.15 5.84
CA PHE A 316 -2.53 10.41 6.81
C PHE A 316 -3.19 10.36 8.19
N GLY A 317 -3.87 11.44 8.62
CA GLY A 317 -4.62 11.45 9.87
C GLY A 317 -5.74 10.41 9.86
N SER A 318 -6.46 10.33 8.74
CA SER A 318 -7.50 9.32 8.55
C SER A 318 -6.92 7.91 8.56
N ILE A 319 -5.78 7.66 7.91
CA ILE A 319 -5.10 6.34 7.96
C ILE A 319 -4.71 5.99 9.38
N ALA A 320 -4.00 6.89 10.07
CA ALA A 320 -3.45 6.60 11.38
C ALA A 320 -4.56 6.25 12.39
N LEU A 321 -5.62 7.06 12.42
CA LEU A 321 -6.73 6.85 13.35
C LEU A 321 -7.56 5.61 12.99
N PHE A 322 -7.85 5.38 11.71
CA PHE A 322 -8.57 4.18 11.29
C PHE A 322 -7.79 2.91 11.61
N GLN A 323 -6.47 2.89 11.35
CA GLN A 323 -5.63 1.73 11.66
C GLN A 323 -5.39 1.54 13.16
N TYR A 324 -5.57 2.59 13.97
CA TYR A 324 -5.37 2.53 15.42
C TYR A 324 -6.51 1.84 16.18
N ASP A 325 -7.76 2.15 15.84
CA ASP A 325 -8.93 1.59 16.55
C ASP A 325 -10.12 1.18 15.68
N GLY A 326 -9.98 1.22 14.35
CA GLY A 326 -10.94 0.65 13.41
C GLY A 326 -12.24 1.46 13.26
N PRO A 327 -13.19 0.97 12.44
CA PRO A 327 -14.42 1.69 12.10
C PRO A 327 -15.32 1.97 13.32
N ASP A 328 -15.26 1.13 14.35
CA ASP A 328 -16.03 1.29 15.58
C ASP A 328 -15.30 2.05 16.69
N GLY A 329 -14.03 2.39 16.44
CA GLY A 329 -13.13 3.07 17.35
C GLY A 329 -13.60 4.46 17.78
N ASN A 330 -13.27 4.83 19.01
CA ASN A 330 -13.60 6.14 19.57
C ASN A 330 -12.78 7.26 18.91
N TYR A 331 -11.50 7.01 18.63
CA TYR A 331 -10.62 7.96 17.96
C TYR A 331 -11.07 8.18 16.52
N TRP A 332 -11.31 7.10 15.78
CA TRP A 332 -11.86 7.17 14.43
C TRP A 332 -13.17 7.95 14.36
N LYS A 333 -14.15 7.66 15.22
CA LYS A 333 -15.45 8.36 15.23
C LYS A 333 -15.31 9.87 15.48
N LYS A 334 -14.40 10.27 16.38
CA LYS A 334 -14.12 11.68 16.69
C LYS A 334 -13.45 12.45 15.56
N TRP A 335 -12.77 11.76 14.65
CA TRP A 335 -12.14 12.35 13.47
C TRP A 335 -13.02 12.31 12.22
N ASN A 336 -13.61 11.14 11.93
CA ASN A 336 -14.33 10.91 10.70
C ASN A 336 -15.59 11.78 10.59
N LYS A 337 -16.26 12.05 11.72
CA LYS A 337 -17.43 12.93 11.74
C LYS A 337 -17.09 14.37 11.30
N PRO A 338 -16.20 15.11 11.99
CA PRO A 338 -15.85 16.48 11.55
C PRO A 338 -15.18 16.51 10.18
N PHE A 339 -14.44 15.47 9.79
CA PHE A 339 -13.90 15.32 8.44
C PHE A 339 -15.00 15.29 7.37
N LYS A 340 -15.97 14.36 7.48
CA LYS A 340 -17.10 14.26 6.55
C LYS A 340 -17.91 15.55 6.49
N GLU A 341 -18.24 16.12 7.66
CA GLU A 341 -18.99 17.39 7.74
C GLU A 341 -18.23 18.52 7.01
N THR A 342 -16.91 18.62 7.22
CA THR A 342 -16.07 19.63 6.56
C THR A 342 -16.07 19.49 5.04
N VAL A 343 -15.86 18.26 4.54
CA VAL A 343 -15.82 17.98 3.10
C VAL A 343 -17.17 18.25 2.45
N MET A 344 -18.27 17.77 3.05
CA MET A 344 -19.61 17.95 2.49
C MET A 344 -20.02 19.42 2.46
N GLU A 345 -19.75 20.17 3.51
CA GLU A 345 -20.03 21.61 3.54
C GLU A 345 -19.27 22.35 2.44
N LYS A 346 -17.97 22.09 2.27
CA LYS A 346 -17.17 22.69 1.19
C LYS A 346 -17.68 22.31 -0.19
N LEU A 347 -18.08 21.05 -0.39
CA LEU A 347 -18.65 20.57 -1.64
C LEU A 347 -19.98 21.28 -1.97
N TYR A 348 -20.87 21.44 -1.00
CA TYR A 348 -22.18 22.08 -1.20
C TYR A 348 -22.13 23.60 -1.36
N ASN A 349 -21.07 24.24 -0.85
CA ASN A 349 -20.88 25.69 -0.95
C ASN A 349 -20.01 26.11 -2.13
N ASP A 350 -19.58 25.17 -2.97
CA ASP A 350 -18.64 25.39 -4.08
C ASP A 350 -17.22 25.84 -3.67
N ASP A 351 -16.91 25.75 -2.37
CA ASP A 351 -15.62 26.15 -1.75
C ASP A 351 -14.57 25.03 -1.76
N LEU A 352 -14.89 23.87 -2.35
CA LEU A 352 -13.93 22.79 -2.54
C LEU A 352 -13.04 23.09 -3.75
N HIS A 353 -11.75 23.29 -3.49
CA HIS A 353 -10.74 23.59 -4.49
C HIS A 353 -9.62 22.55 -4.44
N TYR A 354 -9.22 22.04 -5.61
CA TYR A 354 -8.12 21.08 -5.70
C TYR A 354 -6.76 21.74 -5.94
N GLY A 355 -6.67 23.07 -6.05
CA GLY A 355 -5.41 23.77 -6.28
C GLY A 355 -5.55 24.88 -7.29
N SER A 356 -4.42 25.41 -7.76
CA SER A 356 -4.39 26.48 -8.76
C SER A 356 -5.08 26.06 -10.07
N PRO A 357 -5.92 26.91 -10.69
CA PRO A 357 -6.51 26.65 -12.00
C PRO A 357 -5.48 26.35 -13.10
N ASN A 358 -4.25 26.84 -12.95
CA ASN A 358 -3.16 26.70 -13.92
C ASN A 358 -2.18 25.57 -13.60
N ASN A 359 -2.43 24.76 -12.56
CA ASN A 359 -1.59 23.62 -12.20
C ASN A 359 -2.46 22.36 -12.12
N ARG A 360 -2.54 21.63 -13.24
CA ARG A 360 -3.40 20.44 -13.32
C ARG A 360 -2.85 19.30 -12.47
N THR A 361 -1.52 19.21 -12.34
CA THR A 361 -0.87 18.23 -11.46
C THR A 361 -1.28 18.45 -10.00
N GLU A 362 -1.32 19.70 -9.52
CA GLU A 362 -1.81 20.04 -8.18
C GLU A 362 -3.27 19.61 -7.97
N GLN A 363 -4.15 19.94 -8.93
CA GLN A 363 -5.56 19.55 -8.88
C GLN A 363 -5.75 18.04 -8.79
N VAL A 364 -5.01 17.28 -9.59
CA VAL A 364 -5.07 15.81 -9.57
C VAL A 364 -4.60 15.26 -8.23
N VAL A 365 -3.46 15.73 -7.72
CA VAL A 365 -2.90 15.23 -6.46
C VAL A 365 -3.86 15.48 -5.31
N ASN A 366 -4.40 16.69 -5.18
CA ASN A 366 -5.34 17.02 -4.10
C ASN A 366 -6.69 16.31 -4.24
N ALA A 367 -7.25 16.21 -5.45
CA ALA A 367 -8.47 15.45 -5.69
C ALA A 367 -8.29 13.97 -5.35
N SER A 368 -7.12 13.40 -5.68
CA SER A 368 -6.79 12.01 -5.34
C SER A 368 -6.65 11.84 -3.83
N LEU A 369 -5.86 12.67 -3.14
CA LEU A 369 -5.70 12.59 -1.67
C LEU A 369 -7.04 12.70 -0.94
N LEU A 370 -7.92 13.61 -1.37
CA LEU A 370 -9.27 13.71 -0.82
C LEU A 370 -10.09 12.42 -1.08
N THR A 371 -10.04 11.90 -2.31
CA THR A 371 -10.73 10.67 -2.68
C THR A 371 -10.26 9.49 -1.82
N LEU A 372 -8.95 9.31 -1.69
CA LEU A 372 -8.33 8.28 -0.86
C LEU A 372 -8.73 8.43 0.61
N SER A 373 -8.83 9.66 1.13
CA SER A 373 -9.28 9.93 2.50
C SER A 373 -10.73 9.49 2.72
N LEU A 374 -11.59 9.69 1.72
CA LEU A 374 -12.99 9.28 1.72
C LEU A 374 -13.20 7.77 1.51
N GLU A 375 -12.14 7.03 1.15
CA GLU A 375 -12.17 5.60 0.86
C GLU A 375 -11.70 4.71 2.03
N ILE A 376 -11.05 5.29 3.03
CA ILE A 376 -10.31 4.54 4.08
C ILE A 376 -11.13 3.45 4.78
N TYR A 377 -12.43 3.66 5.00
CA TYR A 377 -13.30 2.74 5.74
C TYR A 377 -13.79 1.52 4.94
N TYR A 378 -13.52 1.45 3.63
CA TYR A 378 -13.81 0.25 2.80
C TYR A 378 -12.64 -0.21 1.93
N ARG A 379 -11.66 0.67 1.67
CA ARG A 379 -10.53 0.41 0.78
C ARG A 379 -9.82 -0.91 1.06
N TYR A 380 -9.47 -1.14 2.33
CA TYR A 380 -8.67 -2.31 2.71
C TYR A 380 -9.43 -3.63 2.54
N ASP A 381 -10.73 -3.63 2.84
CA ASP A 381 -11.56 -4.82 2.64
C ASP A 381 -11.72 -5.14 1.14
N ILE A 382 -11.92 -4.11 0.31
CA ILE A 382 -12.10 -4.31 -1.14
C ILE A 382 -10.81 -4.80 -1.82
N ILE A 383 -9.66 -4.22 -1.47
CA ILE A 383 -8.38 -4.54 -2.13
C ILE A 383 -7.84 -5.90 -1.70
N PHE A 384 -7.96 -6.24 -0.40
CA PHE A 384 -7.31 -7.42 0.16
C PHE A 384 -8.26 -8.59 0.44
N HIS A 385 -9.57 -8.37 0.29
CA HIS A 385 -10.60 -9.40 0.32
C HIS A 385 -11.60 -9.20 -0.84
N PRO A 386 -11.14 -9.22 -2.11
CA PRO A 386 -12.04 -9.13 -3.25
C PRO A 386 -13.06 -10.28 -3.19
N LYS A 387 -14.34 -9.96 -3.42
CA LYS A 387 -15.40 -10.97 -3.48
C LYS A 387 -15.15 -11.85 -4.71
N ASP A 388 -15.06 -13.16 -4.48
CA ASP A 388 -14.92 -14.22 -5.50
C ASP A 388 -16.01 -14.16 -6.58
#